data_AF-A0A5A7M6V1-F1
#
_entry.id   AF-A0A5A7M6V1-F1
#
_cell.length_a   1.000
_cell.length_b   1.000
_cell.length_c   1.000
_cell.angle_alpha   90.00
_cell.angle_beta   90.00
_cell.angle_gamma   90.00
#
_symmetry.space_group_name_H-M   'P 1'
#
loop_
_entity.id
_entity.type
_entity.pdbx_description
1 polymer ?
#
loop_
_entity_poly.entity_id
_entity_poly.type
_entity_poly.pdbx_seq_one_letter_code
_entity_poly.pdbx_strand_id
1 'polypeptide(L)'
;MVAVIKRLTTAIVDYVDPALASSVVVSTRDPDNNLRATVPNATSGKFVLAYLPESTNYTVVVAGRDLTTAAVTGVPVSIIAGTTMLNASTSPILLPASASATVAGKVTNASNTPLTDAEVNAQQVLSEG
;
A
#
# COMPACT_ATOMS: atom_id res chain seq x y z
N MET A 1 27.00 -26.38 -22.15
CA MET A 1 25.57 -26.37 -21.76
C MET A 1 25.06 -24.95 -21.88
N VAL A 2 24.09 -24.69 -22.76
CA VAL A 2 23.45 -23.37 -22.87
C VAL A 2 22.22 -23.41 -21.97
N ALA A 3 22.20 -22.60 -20.92
CA ALA A 3 21.01 -22.43 -20.09
C ALA A 3 20.09 -21.40 -20.74
N VAL A 4 18.88 -21.81 -21.11
CA VAL A 4 17.84 -20.88 -21.55
C VAL A 4 17.18 -20.33 -20.30
N ILE A 5 17.35 -19.02 -20.08
CA ILE A 5 16.64 -18.31 -19.02
C ILE A 5 15.22 -18.06 -19.52
N LYS A 6 14.22 -18.62 -18.82
CA LYS A 6 12.81 -18.39 -19.15
C LYS A 6 12.50 -16.89 -18.97
N ARG A 7 12.15 -16.21 -20.07
CA ARG A 7 11.68 -14.81 -20.00
C ARG A 7 10.31 -14.81 -19.33
N LEU A 8 10.19 -14.15 -18.18
CA LEU A 8 8.87 -13.84 -17.63
C LEU A 8 8.26 -12.72 -18.45
N THR A 9 7.08 -12.95 -19.03
CA THR A 9 6.33 -11.95 -19.80
C THR A 9 5.00 -11.61 -19.12
N THR A 10 4.80 -12.14 -17.92
CA THR A 10 3.57 -12.09 -17.15
C THR A 10 3.54 -10.85 -16.24
N ALA A 11 2.37 -10.27 -16.08
CA ALA A 11 2.18 -9.09 -15.23
C ALA A 11 0.78 -9.01 -14.60
N ILE A 12 0.70 -8.29 -13.49
CA ILE A 12 -0.57 -7.76 -12.96
C ILE A 12 -0.68 -6.30 -13.42
N VAL A 13 -1.77 -5.97 -14.09
CA VAL A 13 -2.10 -4.62 -14.53
C VAL A 13 -3.43 -4.25 -13.90
N ASP A 14 -3.42 -3.19 -13.10
CA ASP A 14 -4.60 -2.82 -12.33
C ASP A 14 -4.63 -1.31 -12.05
N TYR A 15 -5.69 -0.85 -11.38
CA TYR A 15 -5.98 0.56 -11.17
C TYR A 15 -6.28 0.87 -9.70
N VAL A 16 -5.61 1.88 -9.16
CA VAL A 16 -6.01 2.57 -7.92
C VAL A 16 -6.80 3.83 -8.25
N ASP A 17 -7.51 4.38 -7.28
CA ASP A 17 -8.15 5.69 -7.43
C ASP A 17 -7.12 6.76 -7.90
N PRO A 18 -7.31 7.40 -9.06
CA PRO A 18 -6.42 8.46 -9.55
C PRO A 18 -6.20 9.60 -8.55
N ALA A 19 -7.19 9.89 -7.69
CA ALA A 19 -7.06 10.91 -6.65
C ALA A 19 -5.99 10.56 -5.59
N LEU A 20 -5.68 9.27 -5.42
CA LEU A 20 -4.72 8.75 -4.44
C LEU A 20 -3.41 8.25 -5.10
N ALA A 21 -3.38 8.12 -6.42
CA ALA A 21 -2.31 7.47 -7.18
C ALA A 21 -0.90 8.03 -6.91
N SER A 22 -0.78 9.33 -6.65
CA SER A 22 0.51 9.99 -6.36
C SER A 22 1.05 9.73 -4.95
N SER A 23 0.20 9.25 -4.04
CA SER A 23 0.50 9.11 -2.61
C SER A 23 0.60 7.65 -2.15
N VAL A 24 0.58 6.73 -3.11
CA VAL A 24 0.42 5.29 -2.87
C VAL A 24 1.51 4.51 -3.60
N VAL A 25 1.98 3.44 -2.95
CA VAL A 25 2.87 2.44 -3.52
C VAL A 25 2.11 1.12 -3.57
N VAL A 26 2.22 0.43 -4.70
CA VAL A 26 1.65 -0.91 -4.88
C VAL A 26 2.77 -1.91 -4.82
N SER A 27 2.58 -2.97 -4.05
CA SER A 27 3.53 -4.06 -3.93
C SER A 27 2.85 -5.41 -4.05
N THR A 28 3.63 -6.41 -4.43
CA THR A 28 3.23 -7.80 -4.33
C THR A 28 4.40 -8.63 -3.86
N ARG A 29 4.08 -9.76 -3.26
CA ARG A 29 5.04 -10.78 -2.86
C ARG A 29 4.68 -12.07 -3.57
N ASP A 30 5.65 -12.66 -4.24
CA ASP A 30 5.48 -13.99 -4.82
C ASP A 30 5.62 -15.09 -3.74
N PRO A 31 5.23 -16.34 -4.05
CA PRO A 31 5.40 -17.48 -3.13
C PRO A 31 6.86 -17.72 -2.71
N ASP A 32 7.82 -17.31 -3.53
CA ASP A 32 9.26 -17.39 -3.26
C ASP A 32 9.77 -16.17 -2.49
N ASN A 33 8.85 -15.37 -1.93
CA ASN A 33 9.12 -14.26 -1.05
C ASN A 33 9.74 -13.01 -1.72
N ASN A 34 9.83 -12.97 -3.06
CA ASN A 34 10.35 -11.82 -3.80
C ASN A 34 9.30 -10.70 -3.82
N LEU A 35 9.75 -9.51 -3.41
CA LEU A 35 8.93 -8.31 -3.44
C LEU A 35 9.07 -7.62 -4.79
N ARG A 36 7.94 -7.28 -5.40
CA ARG A 36 7.88 -6.31 -6.50
C ARG A 36 7.04 -5.14 -6.06
N ALA A 37 7.51 -3.92 -6.34
CA ALA A 37 6.78 -2.70 -6.04
C ALA A 37 6.83 -1.74 -7.21
N THR A 38 5.78 -0.92 -7.32
CA THR A 38 5.65 0.10 -8.36
C THR A 38 4.79 1.25 -7.83
N VAL A 39 4.92 2.40 -8.48
CA VAL A 39 4.07 3.57 -8.21
C VAL A 39 3.04 3.65 -9.33
N PRO A 40 1.74 3.82 -9.01
CA PRO A 40 0.72 4.03 -10.02
C PRO A 40 0.96 5.31 -10.83
N ASN A 41 0.48 5.33 -12.07
CA ASN A 41 0.47 6.54 -12.86
C ASN A 41 -0.45 7.59 -12.21
N ALA A 42 0.10 8.77 -11.92
CA ALA A 42 -0.60 9.82 -11.18
C ALA A 42 -1.88 10.35 -11.84
N THR A 43 -2.05 10.20 -13.16
CA THR A 43 -3.22 10.70 -13.89
C THR A 43 -4.29 9.63 -14.08
N SER A 44 -3.87 8.39 -14.34
CA SER A 44 -4.79 7.29 -14.68
C SER A 44 -5.02 6.30 -13.55
N GLY A 45 -4.22 6.32 -12.48
CA GLY A 45 -4.25 5.32 -11.41
C GLY A 45 -3.70 3.95 -11.83
N LYS A 46 -3.26 3.79 -13.08
CA LYS A 46 -2.78 2.51 -13.60
C LYS A 46 -1.44 2.13 -12.98
N PHE A 47 -1.29 0.89 -12.53
CA PHE A 47 0.00 0.31 -12.15
C PHE A 47 0.25 -1.00 -12.88
N VAL A 48 1.54 -1.37 -12.96
CA VAL A 48 1.99 -2.62 -13.60
C VAL A 48 3.04 -3.27 -12.73
N LEU A 49 2.76 -4.49 -12.27
CA LEU A 49 3.71 -5.38 -11.61
C LEU A 49 4.13 -6.46 -12.61
N ALA A 50 5.27 -6.25 -13.28
CA ALA A 50 5.75 -7.11 -14.34
C ALA A 50 6.74 -8.19 -13.84
N TYR A 51 6.96 -9.20 -14.68
CA TYR A 51 7.92 -10.28 -14.48
C TYR A 51 7.57 -11.19 -13.28
N LEU A 52 6.27 -11.49 -13.14
CA LEU A 52 5.76 -12.31 -12.05
C LEU A 52 5.71 -13.79 -12.46
N PRO A 53 6.32 -14.72 -11.71
CA PRO A 53 6.11 -16.15 -11.92
C PRO A 53 4.62 -16.53 -11.99
N GLU A 54 4.33 -17.67 -12.61
CA GLU A 54 2.97 -18.19 -12.62
C GLU A 54 2.59 -18.67 -11.21
N SER A 55 1.49 -18.16 -10.67
CA SER A 55 0.94 -18.54 -9.37
C SER A 55 -0.50 -18.05 -9.24
N THR A 56 -1.32 -18.81 -8.51
CA THR A 56 -2.71 -18.44 -8.20
C THR A 56 -2.86 -17.64 -6.91
N ASN A 57 -1.76 -17.37 -6.19
CA ASN A 57 -1.80 -16.92 -4.80
C ASN A 57 -1.10 -15.58 -4.57
N TYR A 58 -1.06 -14.69 -5.56
CA TYR A 58 -0.49 -13.37 -5.32
C TYR A 58 -1.36 -12.56 -4.37
N THR A 59 -0.68 -11.83 -3.48
CA THR A 59 -1.31 -10.77 -2.69
C THR A 59 -0.75 -9.44 -3.18
N VAL A 60 -1.63 -8.57 -3.65
CA VAL A 60 -1.31 -7.20 -4.03
C VAL A 60 -1.68 -6.30 -2.86
N VAL A 61 -0.69 -5.60 -2.32
CA VAL A 61 -0.84 -4.68 -1.21
C VAL A 61 -0.65 -3.28 -1.73
N VAL A 62 -1.64 -2.44 -1.47
CA VAL A 62 -1.67 -1.03 -1.83
C VAL A 62 -1.61 -0.23 -0.53
N ALA A 63 -0.54 0.55 -0.37
CA ALA A 63 -0.30 1.31 0.86
C ALA A 63 0.11 2.75 0.53
N GLY A 64 -0.35 3.69 1.34
CA GLY A 64 -0.01 5.10 1.22
C GLY A 64 -0.03 5.76 2.59
N ARG A 65 0.52 6.98 2.65
CA ARG A 65 0.50 7.78 3.88
C ARG A 65 -0.93 8.24 4.17
N ASP A 66 -1.32 8.20 5.44
CA ASP A 66 -2.65 8.61 5.92
C ASP A 66 -3.82 7.79 5.33
N LEU A 67 -3.52 6.60 4.78
CA LEU A 67 -4.48 5.68 4.16
C LEU A 67 -4.43 4.29 4.80
N THR A 68 -5.60 3.67 4.93
CA THR A 68 -5.71 2.27 5.33
C THR A 68 -5.19 1.39 4.20
N THR A 69 -4.30 0.45 4.54
CA THR A 69 -3.73 -0.48 3.56
C THR A 69 -4.81 -1.39 2.99
N ALA A 70 -4.89 -1.48 1.66
CA ALA A 70 -5.77 -2.41 0.96
C ALA A 70 -4.97 -3.62 0.47
N ALA A 71 -5.50 -4.83 0.68
CA ALA A 71 -4.87 -6.07 0.21
C ALA A 71 -5.86 -6.87 -0.65
N VAL A 72 -5.44 -7.18 -1.89
CA VAL A 72 -6.15 -8.06 -2.81
C VAL A 72 -5.43 -9.40 -2.82
N THR A 73 -6.06 -10.44 -2.27
CA THR A 73 -5.49 -11.78 -2.13
C THR A 73 -5.99 -12.72 -3.22
N GLY A 74 -5.26 -13.80 -3.49
CA GLY A 74 -5.69 -14.82 -4.46
C GLY A 74 -5.63 -14.37 -5.92
N VAL A 75 -4.75 -13.42 -6.24
CA VAL A 75 -4.60 -12.90 -7.61
C VAL A 75 -3.91 -13.96 -8.49
N PRO A 76 -4.56 -14.44 -9.58
CA PRO A 76 -3.99 -15.49 -10.41
C PRO A 76 -3.18 -14.92 -11.57
N VAL A 77 -1.87 -15.19 -11.59
CA VAL A 77 -0.97 -14.90 -12.72
C VAL A 77 -0.68 -16.19 -13.45
N SER A 78 -0.97 -16.23 -14.76
CA SER A 78 -0.64 -17.38 -15.62
C SER A 78 0.04 -16.94 -16.91
N ILE A 79 0.90 -17.80 -17.45
CA ILE A 79 1.57 -17.53 -18.73
C ILE A 79 0.57 -17.49 -19.88
N ILE A 80 -0.52 -18.27 -19.79
CA ILE A 80 -1.59 -18.32 -20.79
C ILE A 80 -2.33 -16.98 -20.86
N ALA A 81 -2.66 -16.39 -19.70
CA ALA A 81 -3.34 -15.10 -19.66
C ALA A 81 -2.40 -13.94 -20.01
N GLY A 82 -1.10 -14.05 -19.68
CA GLY A 82 -0.10 -13.01 -19.89
C GLY A 82 -0.26 -11.82 -18.94
N THR A 83 -1.41 -11.16 -18.95
CA THR A 83 -1.74 -10.07 -18.03
C THR A 83 -3.00 -10.37 -17.24
N THR A 84 -2.93 -10.15 -15.94
CA THR A 84 -4.08 -10.27 -15.03
C THR A 84 -4.54 -8.89 -14.62
N MET A 85 -5.84 -8.65 -14.69
CA MET A 85 -6.49 -7.41 -14.26
C MET A 85 -7.70 -7.77 -13.40
N LEU A 86 -7.80 -7.21 -12.19
CA LEU A 86 -8.94 -7.42 -11.30
C LEU A 86 -9.83 -6.19 -11.26
N ASN A 87 -9.25 -5.00 -11.08
CA ASN A 87 -9.97 -3.74 -11.05
C ASN A 87 -9.74 -2.96 -12.34
N ALA A 88 -10.83 -2.67 -13.06
CA ALA A 88 -10.75 -1.81 -14.23
C ALA A 88 -10.68 -0.34 -13.82
N SER A 89 -10.29 0.55 -14.73
CA SER A 89 -10.29 2.00 -14.48
C SER A 89 -11.67 2.55 -14.09
N THR A 90 -12.75 1.85 -14.43
CA THR A 90 -14.14 2.21 -14.10
C THR A 90 -14.56 1.76 -12.69
N SER A 91 -13.80 0.88 -12.05
CA SER A 91 -14.02 0.41 -10.68
C SER A 91 -12.68 0.14 -9.99
N PRO A 92 -11.89 1.21 -9.71
CA PRO A 92 -10.54 1.08 -9.19
C PRO A 92 -10.52 0.64 -7.73
N ILE A 93 -9.34 0.21 -7.25
CA ILE A 93 -9.10 -0.07 -5.83
C ILE A 93 -9.20 1.24 -5.04
N LEU A 94 -10.09 1.26 -4.05
CA LEU A 94 -10.27 2.38 -3.12
C LEU A 94 -9.48 2.15 -1.84
N LEU A 95 -8.90 3.21 -1.29
CA LEU A 95 -8.24 3.20 0.02
C LEU A 95 -8.95 4.20 0.94
N PRO A 96 -9.58 3.76 2.04
CA PRO A 96 -10.15 4.68 3.00
C PRO A 96 -9.05 5.40 3.79
N ALA A 97 -9.32 6.62 4.26
CA ALA A 97 -8.40 7.36 5.12
C ALA A 97 -8.10 6.57 6.42
N SER A 98 -6.87 6.66 6.90
CA SER A 98 -6.48 6.08 8.19
C SER A 98 -7.14 6.84 9.34
N ALA A 99 -7.69 6.11 10.30
CA ALA A 99 -8.14 6.70 11.55
C ALA A 99 -6.95 7.34 12.28
N SER A 100 -7.08 8.63 12.61
CA SER A 100 -6.09 9.38 13.38
C SER A 100 -6.78 10.05 14.56
N ALA A 101 -6.08 10.14 15.70
CA ALA A 101 -6.55 10.84 16.88
C ALA A 101 -5.58 11.96 17.24
N THR A 102 -6.11 13.13 17.59
CA THR A 102 -5.32 14.28 18.05
C THR A 102 -5.34 14.33 19.58
N VAL A 103 -4.17 14.32 20.20
CA VAL A 103 -4.01 14.58 21.64
C VAL A 103 -3.70 16.07 21.84
N ALA A 104 -4.57 16.78 22.55
CA ALA A 104 -4.39 18.20 22.88
C ALA A 104 -4.63 18.44 24.37
N GLY A 105 -3.87 19.37 24.95
CA GLY A 105 -3.97 19.75 26.37
C GLY A 105 -3.38 21.12 26.63
N LYS A 106 -3.89 21.81 27.65
CA LYS A 106 -3.37 23.12 28.09
C LYS A 106 -2.72 22.95 29.46
N VAL A 107 -1.44 23.28 29.56
CA VAL A 107 -0.74 23.34 30.85
C VAL A 107 -1.11 24.65 31.55
N THR A 108 -1.64 24.57 32.77
CA THR A 108 -1.94 25.75 33.61
C THR A 108 -1.29 25.62 34.97
N ASN A 109 -0.84 26.75 35.53
CA ASN A 109 -0.39 26.87 36.91
C ASN A 109 -1.33 27.83 37.66
N ALA A 110 -1.68 27.51 38.90
CA ALA A 110 -2.50 28.36 39.76
C ALA A 110 -1.70 29.49 40.45
N SER A 111 -0.37 29.45 40.38
CA SER A 111 0.53 30.47 40.93
C SER A 111 0.75 31.62 39.94
N ASN A 112 0.82 32.86 40.44
CA ASN A 112 1.21 34.05 39.67
C ASN A 112 2.70 34.08 39.29
N THR A 113 3.45 33.04 39.62
CA THR A 113 4.85 32.86 39.21
C THR A 113 4.92 32.21 37.82
N PRO A 114 5.66 32.77 36.86
CA PRO A 114 5.84 32.16 35.54
C PRO A 114 6.40 30.74 35.67
N LEU A 115 5.79 29.77 34.97
CA LEU A 115 6.43 28.48 34.72
C LEU A 115 7.62 28.73 33.79
N THR A 116 8.82 28.42 34.24
CA THR A 116 10.04 28.50 33.41
C THR A 116 10.18 27.29 32.49
N ASP A 117 9.51 26.18 32.80
CA ASP A 117 9.53 24.96 32.00
C ASP A 117 8.26 24.11 32.25
N ALA A 118 7.88 23.29 31.27
CA ALA A 118 6.79 22.32 31.37
C ALA A 118 7.00 21.16 30.40
N GLU A 119 6.90 19.92 30.89
CA GLU A 119 7.01 18.70 30.07
C GLU A 119 5.65 18.02 29.91
N VAL A 120 5.35 17.58 28.69
CA VAL A 120 4.15 16.79 28.36
C VAL A 120 4.57 15.53 27.63
N ASN A 121 4.05 14.37 28.05
CA ASN A 121 4.30 13.08 27.39
C ASN A 121 2.97 12.48 26.94
N ALA A 122 2.89 12.10 25.66
CA ALA A 122 1.76 11.39 25.10
C ALA A 122 2.13 9.91 24.90
N GLN A 123 1.33 9.00 25.45
CA GLN A 123 1.53 7.55 25.31
C GLN A 123 0.35 6.94 24.57
N GLN A 124 0.64 6.06 23.60
CA GLN A 124 -0.36 5.26 22.90
C GLN A 124 -0.10 3.79 23.22
N VAL A 125 -1.13 3.11 23.74
CA VAL A 125 -1.13 1.66 23.90
C VAL A 125 -1.69 1.06 22.62
N LEU A 126 -0.90 0.23 21.95
CA LEU A 126 -1.35 -0.58 20.83
C LEU A 126 -1.83 -1.92 21.39
N SER A 127 -3.13 -2.13 21.41
CA SER A 127 -3.71 -3.44 21.68
C SER A 127 -3.94 -4.14 20.34
N GLU A 128 -3.45 -5.37 20.19
CA GLU A 128 -3.92 -6.22 19.10
C GLU A 128 -5.42 -6.49 19.35
N GLY A 129 -6.25 -6.11 18.39
CA GLY A 129 -7.71 -6.23 18.48
C GLY A 129 -8.21 -7.67 18.46
#